data_AF-A0A4Y9IXM9-F1
#
_entry.id   AF-A0A4Y9IXM9-F1
#
_cell.length_a   1.000
_cell.length_b   1.000
_cell.length_c   1.000
_cell.angle_alpha   90.00
_cell.angle_beta   90.00
_cell.angle_gamma   90.00
#
_symmetry.space_group_name_H-M   'P 1'
#
loop_
_entity.id
_entity.type
_entity.pdbx_description
1 polymer ?
#
loop_
_entity_poly.entity_id
_entity_poly.type
_entity_poly.pdbx_seq_one_letter_code
_entity_poly.pdbx_strand_id
1 'polypeptide(L)'
;MIATCCSQSRRLLECGVDPETADMIETRLGNLLNRTQDFPVDETKETLVWSLSALLGLLPKEIKVDESPYDEVQKYGLLIYPFMSGWQIDYQYCIYDECHNLMCIYSTDIIEVCVQAIEWLNANNYKLNRL
;
A
#
# COMPACT_ATOMS: atom_id res chain seq x y z
N MET A 1 13.64 -2.88 0.97
CA MET A 1 13.07 -2.35 2.23
C MET A 1 11.94 -3.28 2.64
N ILE A 2 11.65 -3.50 3.94
CA ILE A 2 10.55 -4.42 4.36
C ILE A 2 9.30 -3.68 4.87
N ALA A 3 9.33 -2.35 4.88
CA ALA A 3 8.29 -1.49 5.39
C ALA A 3 8.34 -0.11 4.72
N THR A 4 7.32 0.72 4.94
CA THR A 4 7.25 2.08 4.38
C THR A 4 8.30 3.03 4.96
N CYS A 5 8.78 3.96 4.12
CA CYS A 5 9.50 5.15 4.60
C CYS A 5 8.53 6.31 4.90
N CYS A 6 9.02 7.39 5.50
CA CYS A 6 8.16 8.51 5.94
C CYS A 6 7.32 9.14 4.80
N SER A 7 7.83 9.19 3.56
CA SER A 7 7.06 9.73 2.43
C SER A 7 5.94 8.78 2.01
N GLN A 8 6.18 7.47 2.02
CA GLN A 8 5.19 6.44 1.74
C GLN A 8 4.11 6.40 2.84
N SER A 9 4.50 6.46 4.11
CA SER A 9 3.55 6.53 5.22
C SER A 9 2.63 7.75 5.13
N ARG A 10 3.17 8.92 4.72
CA ARG A 10 2.34 10.12 4.49
C ARG A 10 1.30 9.88 3.40
N ARG A 11 1.70 9.30 2.26
CA ARG A 11 0.81 9.00 1.14
C ARG A 11 -0.32 8.05 1.54
N LEU A 12 -0.05 7.06 2.38
CA LEU A 12 -1.08 6.16 2.92
C LEU A 12 -2.10 6.90 3.78
N LEU A 13 -1.63 7.80 4.67
CA LEU A 13 -2.51 8.63 5.49
C LEU A 13 -3.36 9.59 4.63
N GLU A 14 -2.80 10.15 3.57
CA GLU A 14 -3.53 10.97 2.59
C GLU A 14 -4.59 10.17 1.83
N CYS A 15 -4.40 8.85 1.67
CA CYS A 15 -5.39 7.92 1.14
C CYS A 15 -6.44 7.48 2.17
N GLY A 16 -6.43 8.06 3.37
CA GLY A 16 -7.39 7.73 4.43
C GLY A 16 -7.16 6.35 5.07
N VAL A 17 -5.98 5.74 4.89
CA VAL A 17 -5.63 4.51 5.61
C VAL A 17 -5.63 4.77 7.11
N ASP A 18 -6.36 3.94 7.85
CA ASP A 18 -6.45 4.06 9.30
C ASP A 18 -5.05 3.94 9.95
N PRO A 19 -4.58 4.95 10.70
CA PRO A 19 -3.35 4.89 11.49
C PRO A 19 -3.19 3.62 12.33
N GLU A 20 -4.28 3.05 12.86
CA GLU A 20 -4.24 1.83 13.68
C GLU A 20 -3.86 0.57 12.90
N THR A 21 -3.90 0.63 11.57
CA THR A 21 -3.45 -0.48 10.72
C THR A 21 -1.93 -0.54 10.56
N ALA A 22 -1.20 0.49 11.00
CA ALA A 22 0.26 0.47 11.05
C ALA A 22 0.74 -0.54 12.10
N ASP A 23 1.69 -1.40 11.74
CA ASP A 23 2.22 -2.44 12.62
C ASP A 23 3.61 -2.11 13.17
N MET A 24 4.16 -0.95 12.82
CA MET A 24 5.47 -0.49 13.24
C MET A 24 5.49 1.02 13.52
N ILE A 25 6.41 1.45 14.38
CA ILE A 25 6.71 2.87 14.63
C ILE A 25 8.19 3.08 14.39
N GLU A 26 8.54 4.02 13.51
CA GLU A 26 9.90 4.50 13.34
C GLU A 26 10.12 5.71 14.27
N THR A 27 11.03 5.56 15.23
CA THR A 27 11.51 6.65 16.06
C THR A 27 12.81 7.19 15.49
N ARG A 28 12.81 8.45 15.01
CA ARG A 28 14.07 9.14 14.71
C ARG A 28 14.66 9.64 16.02
N LEU A 29 15.71 8.97 16.50
CA LEU A 29 16.56 9.53 17.55
C LEU A 29 17.26 10.78 17.00
N GLY A 30 16.69 11.96 17.27
CA GLY A 30 17.39 13.22 17.10
C GLY A 30 18.64 13.22 17.97
N ASN A 31 19.83 13.28 17.35
CA ASN A 31 21.12 13.66 17.95
C ASN A 31 21.49 13.09 19.33
N LEU A 32 21.09 11.85 19.66
CA LEU A 32 21.45 11.23 20.95
C LEU A 32 22.94 10.83 21.06
N LEU A 33 23.73 11.02 20.00
CA LEU A 33 25.19 10.83 20.03
C LEU A 33 25.98 12.05 20.52
N ASN A 34 25.35 13.21 20.78
CA ASN A 34 26.01 14.39 21.36
C ASN A 34 25.59 14.61 22.83
N ARG A 35 25.66 13.55 23.64
CA ARG A 35 25.18 13.57 25.04
C ARG A 35 26.20 14.19 25.99
N THR A 36 26.38 15.51 25.90
CA THR A 36 26.90 16.37 26.97
C THR A 36 26.24 17.76 26.90
N GLN A 37 24.97 17.88 27.26
CA GLN A 37 24.36 19.06 27.92
C GLN A 37 22.83 18.91 27.96
N ASP A 38 22.25 19.26 29.11
CA ASP A 38 20.82 19.39 29.34
C ASP A 38 20.17 20.30 28.28
N PHE A 39 19.38 19.71 27.40
CA PHE A 39 18.41 20.41 26.56
C PHE A 39 17.04 19.73 26.73
N PRO A 40 15.92 20.49 26.62
CA PRO A 40 14.59 19.94 26.79
C PRO A 40 14.38 18.81 25.78
N VAL A 41 13.73 17.74 26.21
CA VAL A 41 13.38 16.58 25.39
C VAL A 41 12.67 17.08 24.14
N ASP A 42 13.39 17.19 23.03
CA ASP A 42 12.82 17.49 21.72
C ASP A 42 11.88 16.32 21.38
N GLU A 43 10.63 16.65 21.05
CA GLU A 43 9.56 15.68 20.85
C GLU A 43 10.03 14.59 19.89
N THR A 44 10.11 13.35 20.36
CA THR A 44 10.40 12.21 19.51
C THR A 44 9.30 12.11 18.46
N LYS A 45 9.61 12.52 17.22
CA LYS A 45 8.65 12.44 16.12
C LYS A 45 8.51 10.98 15.69
N GLU A 46 7.52 10.32 16.26
CA GLU A 46 7.10 8.97 15.88
C GLU A 46 6.46 9.02 14.49
N THR A 47 6.94 8.16 13.59
CA THR A 47 6.33 7.98 12.27
C THR A 47 5.72 6.59 12.21
N LEU A 48 4.43 6.51 11.90
CA LEU A 48 3.76 5.23 11.65
C LEU A 48 4.31 4.59 10.40
N VAL A 49 4.53 3.28 10.45
CA VAL A 49 5.15 2.50 9.39
C VAL A 49 4.33 1.24 9.18
N TRP A 50 4.09 0.91 7.90
CA TRP A 50 3.44 -0.33 7.50
C TRP A 50 4.48 -1.27 6.94
N SER A 51 4.59 -2.45 7.53
CA SER A 51 5.33 -3.56 6.93
C SER A 51 4.64 -4.05 5.65
N LEU A 52 5.35 -4.85 4.86
CA LEU A 52 4.75 -5.50 3.69
C LEU A 52 3.48 -6.29 4.05
N SER A 53 3.45 -7.01 5.17
CA SER A 53 2.27 -7.81 5.54
C SER A 53 1.06 -6.93 5.88
N ALA A 54 1.28 -5.78 6.51
CA ALA A 54 0.24 -4.81 6.79
C ALA A 54 -0.34 -4.22 5.48
N LEU A 55 0.53 -3.84 4.54
CA LEU A 55 0.11 -3.34 3.21
C LEU A 55 -0.71 -4.38 2.43
N LEU A 56 -0.23 -5.63 2.39
CA LEU A 56 -0.97 -6.73 1.76
C LEU A 56 -2.32 -7.00 2.44
N GLY A 57 -2.43 -6.71 3.74
CA GLY A 57 -3.67 -6.79 4.49
C GLY A 57 -4.70 -5.72 4.11
N LEU A 58 -4.26 -4.58 3.57
CA LEU A 58 -5.12 -3.48 3.13
C LEU A 58 -5.72 -3.72 1.73
N LEU A 59 -4.96 -4.36 0.84
CA LEU A 59 -5.36 -4.59 -0.55
C LEU A 59 -6.54 -5.58 -0.64
N PRO A 60 -7.69 -5.21 -1.28
CA PRO A 60 -8.77 -6.14 -1.52
C PRO A 60 -8.31 -7.33 -2.36
N LYS A 61 -8.76 -8.54 -2.02
CA LYS A 61 -8.38 -9.75 -2.78
C LYS A 61 -9.16 -9.88 -4.08
N GLU A 62 -10.34 -9.26 -4.11
CA GLU A 62 -11.25 -9.26 -5.25
C GLU A 62 -11.92 -7.89 -5.34
N ILE A 63 -12.01 -7.32 -6.54
CA ILE A 63 -12.81 -6.13 -6.84
C ILE A 63 -13.97 -6.56 -7.73
N LYS A 64 -15.17 -6.16 -7.33
CA LYS A 64 -16.41 -6.39 -8.09
C LYS A 64 -16.77 -5.12 -8.84
N VAL A 65 -16.89 -5.22 -10.16
CA VAL A 65 -17.31 -4.12 -11.02
C VAL A 65 -18.63 -4.49 -11.66
N ASP A 66 -19.65 -3.67 -11.41
CA ASP A 66 -21.05 -3.88 -11.85
C ASP A 66 -21.34 -3.26 -13.23
N GLU A 67 -20.29 -2.95 -14.00
CA GLU A 67 -20.39 -2.24 -15.28
C GLU A 67 -20.39 -3.15 -16.51
N SER A 68 -20.55 -4.47 -16.32
CA SER A 68 -20.54 -5.40 -17.44
C SER A 68 -21.78 -5.17 -18.33
N PRO A 69 -21.63 -5.04 -19.66
CA PRO A 69 -22.76 -4.98 -20.58
C PRO A 69 -23.56 -6.29 -20.67
N TYR A 70 -23.17 -7.32 -19.90
CA TYR A 70 -23.74 -8.66 -19.94
C TYR A 70 -24.52 -9.06 -18.66
N ASP A 71 -24.93 -8.10 -17.82
CA ASP A 71 -25.64 -8.33 -16.54
C ASP A 71 -24.86 -9.24 -15.53
N GLU A 72 -23.57 -9.43 -15.74
CA GLU A 72 -22.70 -10.24 -14.88
C GLU A 72 -21.70 -9.38 -14.12
N VAL A 73 -21.69 -9.47 -12.78
CA VAL A 73 -20.72 -8.78 -11.94
C VAL A 73 -19.31 -9.30 -12.24
N GLN A 74 -18.45 -8.43 -12.77
CA GLN A 74 -17.09 -8.79 -13.10
C GLN A 74 -16.21 -8.82 -11.85
N LYS A 75 -15.48 -9.93 -11.64
CA LYS A 75 -14.62 -10.15 -10.48
C LYS A 75 -13.14 -10.12 -10.89
N TYR A 76 -12.43 -9.10 -10.46
CA TYR A 76 -10.99 -8.97 -10.67
C TYR A 76 -10.23 -9.44 -9.44
N GLY A 77 -9.40 -10.47 -9.59
CA GLY A 77 -8.56 -11.00 -8.52
C GLY A 77 -7.24 -10.24 -8.40
N LEU A 78 -6.73 -10.12 -7.17
CA LEU A 78 -5.41 -9.55 -6.89
C LEU A 78 -4.30 -10.55 -7.26
N LEU A 79 -3.38 -10.14 -8.13
CA LEU A 79 -2.12 -10.84 -8.39
C LEU A 79 -0.94 -9.97 -8.00
N ILE A 80 0.06 -10.59 -7.37
CA ILE A 80 1.31 -9.93 -6.99
C ILE A 80 2.44 -10.90 -7.34
N TYR A 81 3.35 -10.49 -8.21
CA TYR A 81 4.41 -11.37 -8.67
C TYR A 81 5.68 -10.59 -9.07
N PRO A 82 6.85 -11.22 -9.02
CA PRO A 82 8.07 -10.63 -9.56
C PRO A 82 7.95 -10.54 -11.09
N PHE A 83 8.26 -9.37 -11.64
CA PHE A 83 8.22 -9.11 -13.08
C PHE A 83 9.45 -8.33 -13.49
N MET A 84 10.20 -8.85 -14.47
CA MET A 84 11.53 -8.33 -14.83
C MET A 84 12.43 -8.16 -13.59
N SER A 85 12.98 -6.97 -13.35
CA SER A 85 13.81 -6.62 -12.20
C SER A 85 13.03 -5.98 -11.04
N GLY A 86 11.71 -6.17 -10.97
CA GLY A 86 10.85 -5.54 -9.98
C GLY A 86 9.63 -6.39 -9.62
N TRP A 87 8.57 -5.70 -9.21
CA TRP A 87 7.32 -6.26 -8.72
C TRP A 87 6.15 -5.64 -9.47
N GLN A 88 5.17 -6.48 -9.78
CA GLN A 88 3.93 -6.06 -10.42
C GLN A 88 2.74 -6.47 -9.55
N ILE A 89 1.76 -5.55 -9.44
CA ILE A 89 0.46 -5.81 -8.83
C ILE A 89 -0.61 -5.57 -9.88
N ASP A 90 -1.46 -6.58 -10.08
CA ASP A 90 -2.57 -6.53 -11.02
C ASP A 90 -3.91 -6.82 -10.30
N TYR A 91 -4.97 -6.16 -10.76
CA TYR A 91 -6.34 -6.65 -10.59
C TYR A 91 -6.80 -7.19 -11.92
N GLN A 92 -6.86 -8.52 -12.06
CA GLN A 92 -7.08 -9.19 -13.32
C GLN A 92 -8.30 -10.12 -13.26
N TYR A 93 -9.02 -10.18 -14.36
CA TYR A 93 -10.02 -11.19 -14.63
C TYR A 93 -9.67 -11.87 -15.95
N CYS A 94 -9.79 -13.20 -16.02
CA CYS A 94 -9.59 -13.94 -17.26
C CYS A 94 -10.89 -14.65 -17.66
N ILE A 95 -11.25 -14.54 -18.94
CA ILE A 95 -12.35 -15.27 -19.57
C ILE A 95 -11.82 -15.97 -20.82
N TYR A 96 -12.03 -17.29 -20.89
CA TYR A 96 -11.45 -18.12 -21.95
C TYR A 96 -9.92 -17.93 -22.05
N ASP A 97 -9.44 -17.49 -23.22
CA ASP A 97 -8.03 -17.24 -23.52
C ASP A 97 -7.64 -15.76 -23.40
N GLU A 98 -8.54 -14.90 -22.92
CA GLU A 98 -8.31 -13.46 -22.76
C GLU A 98 -8.28 -13.07 -21.28
N CYS A 99 -7.30 -12.22 -20.92
CA CYS A 99 -7.21 -11.64 -19.59
C CYS A 99 -7.33 -10.12 -19.66
N HIS A 100 -8.21 -9.58 -18.84
CA HIS A 100 -8.48 -8.16 -18.71
C HIS A 100 -7.94 -7.65 -17.38
N ASN A 101 -7.12 -6.62 -17.44
CA ASN A 101 -6.58 -5.96 -16.26
C ASN A 101 -7.40 -4.71 -15.97
N LEU A 102 -7.97 -4.63 -14.78
CA LEU A 102 -8.56 -3.42 -14.23
C LEU A 102 -7.48 -2.42 -13.80
N MET A 103 -6.39 -2.94 -13.25
CA MET A 103 -5.24 -2.19 -12.78
C MET A 103 -3.98 -3.02 -13.04
N CYS A 104 -2.89 -2.35 -13.41
CA CYS A 104 -1.56 -2.93 -13.55
C CYS A 104 -0.52 -1.88 -13.12
N ILE A 105 0.23 -2.16 -12.05
CA ILE A 105 1.23 -1.23 -11.51
C ILE A 105 2.55 -1.98 -11.33
N TYR A 106 3.64 -1.37 -11.78
CA TYR A 106 5.00 -1.90 -11.69
C TYR A 106 5.91 -0.95 -10.90
N SER A 107 6.73 -1.51 -10.01
CA SER A 107 7.83 -0.79 -9.36
C SER A 107 9.00 -1.73 -9.05
N THR A 108 10.20 -1.17 -8.90
CA THR A 108 11.38 -1.94 -8.48
C THR A 108 11.33 -2.32 -6.98
N ASP A 109 10.51 -1.64 -6.17
CA ASP A 109 10.33 -1.92 -4.75
C ASP A 109 8.90 -2.45 -4.49
N ILE A 110 8.80 -3.58 -3.80
CA ILE A 110 7.52 -4.21 -3.43
C ILE A 110 6.68 -3.33 -2.51
N ILE A 111 7.31 -2.53 -1.64
CA ILE A 111 6.62 -1.58 -0.78
C ILE A 111 6.02 -0.46 -1.62
N GLU A 112 6.79 0.06 -2.57
CA GLU A 112 6.33 1.15 -3.43
C GLU A 112 5.16 0.71 -4.34
N VAL A 113 5.21 -0.48 -4.93
CA VAL A 113 4.09 -0.97 -5.76
C VAL A 113 2.82 -1.18 -4.92
N CYS A 114 2.95 -1.62 -3.65
CA CYS A 114 1.80 -1.72 -2.74
C CYS A 114 1.21 -0.35 -2.40
N VAL A 115 2.05 0.66 -2.12
CA VAL A 115 1.59 2.03 -1.84
C VAL A 115 0.87 2.61 -3.05
N GLN A 116 1.44 2.45 -4.25
CA GLN A 116 0.81 2.91 -5.49
C GLN A 116 -0.52 2.20 -5.78
N ALA A 117 -0.64 0.91 -5.47
CA ALA A 117 -1.90 0.19 -5.57
C ALA A 117 -2.96 0.74 -4.62
N ILE A 118 -2.59 1.07 -3.37
CA ILE A 118 -3.51 1.70 -2.41
C ILE A 118 -3.95 3.10 -2.89
N GLU A 119 -3.02 3.89 -3.42
CA GLU A 119 -3.34 5.20 -4.01
C GLU A 119 -4.31 5.08 -5.18
N TRP A 120 -4.08 4.09 -6.07
CA TRP A 120 -4.97 3.84 -7.20
C TRP A 120 -6.36 3.42 -6.73
N LEU A 121 -6.46 2.54 -5.73
CA LEU A 121 -7.74 2.13 -5.15
C LEU A 121 -8.51 3.33 -4.57
N ASN A 122 -7.83 4.16 -3.79
CA ASN A 122 -8.42 5.36 -3.22
C ASN A 122 -8.86 6.36 -4.31
N ALA A 123 -8.02 6.62 -5.31
CA ALA A 123 -8.34 7.54 -6.41
C ALA A 123 -9.55 7.09 -7.26
N ASN A 124 -9.82 5.78 -7.30
CA ASN A 124 -10.96 5.19 -8.02
C ASN A 124 -12.14 4.82 -7.10
N ASN A 125 -12.13 5.26 -5.83
CA ASN A 125 -13.18 5.01 -4.83
C ASN A 125 -13.43 3.53 -4.50
N TYR A 126 -12.42 2.66 -4.63
CA TYR A 126 -12.48 1.28 -4.18
C TYR A 126 -12.19 1.17 -2.67
N LYS A 127 -12.90 0.27 -1.99
CA LYS A 127 -12.71 0.03 -0.55
C LYS A 127 -11.49 -0.83 -0.26
N LEU A 128 -10.73 -0.47 0.77
CA LEU A 128 -9.68 -1.30 1.36
C LEU A 128 -10.28 -2.33 2.33
N ASN A 129 -9.59 -3.45 2.59
CA ASN A 129 -10.10 -4.57 3.41
C ASN A 129 -10.28 -4.26 4.91
N ARG A 130 -9.79 -3.11 5.41
CA ARG A 130 -9.79 -2.76 6.85
C ARG A 130 -10.20 -1.30 7.11
N LEU A 131 -11.06 -0.76 6.25
CA LEU A 131 -11.74 0.52 6.47
C LEU A 131 -13.19 0.29 6.95
#